data_AF-A0A2W5BVM8-F1
#
_entry.id   AF-A0A2W5BVM8-F1
#
_cell.length_a   1.000
_cell.length_b   1.000
_cell.length_c   1.000
_cell.angle_alpha   90.00
_cell.angle_beta   90.00
_cell.angle_gamma   90.00
#
_symmetry.space_group_name_H-M   'P 1'
#
loop_
_entity.id
_entity.type
_entity.pdbx_description
1 polymer ?
#
loop_
_entity_poly.entity_id
_entity_poly.type
_entity_poly.pdbx_seq_one_letter_code
_entity_poly.pdbx_strand_id
1 'polypeptide(L)'
;MCNRNFSEVANKNYPKVIQSVFSKYKVNEQTHSLNSTGRILEFDISCSMYDCLAYEETKGFFDECDCPPPEFWIAYIDDKLFSYIPKEYLDIANLGVGISMSGSLQWIQTLVD
;
A
#
# COMPACT_ATOMS: atom_id res chain seq x y z
N MET A 1 -5.14 -11.22 23.70
CA MET A 1 -3.68 -11.09 23.53
C MET A 1 -3.22 -12.14 22.54
N CYS A 2 -3.17 -11.79 21.25
CA CYS A 2 -2.61 -12.66 20.21
C CYS A 2 -1.21 -12.14 19.86
N ASN A 3 -0.22 -12.70 20.55
CA ASN A 3 1.18 -12.52 20.23
C ASN A 3 1.48 -13.50 19.08
N ARG A 4 1.46 -13.02 17.84
CA ARG A 4 2.00 -13.77 16.69
C ARG A 4 3.03 -12.87 16.03
N ASN A 5 4.28 -13.28 16.11
CA ASN A 5 5.41 -12.75 15.34
C ASN A 5 5.14 -12.94 13.84
N PHE A 6 4.26 -12.11 13.27
CA PHE A 6 3.93 -12.09 11.84
C PHE A 6 5.02 -11.39 11.01
N SER A 7 5.89 -10.61 11.67
CA SER A 7 6.96 -9.85 11.02
C SER A 7 8.01 -10.71 10.30
N GLU A 8 8.23 -11.97 10.68
CA GLU A 8 9.31 -12.77 10.10
C GLU A 8 8.92 -13.52 8.81
N VAL A 9 7.65 -13.86 8.64
CA VAL A 9 7.17 -14.66 7.49
C VAL A 9 6.70 -13.76 6.35
N ALA A 10 6.03 -12.64 6.65
CA ALA A 10 5.59 -11.66 5.66
C ALA A 10 6.78 -10.97 4.96
N ASN A 11 7.88 -10.70 5.69
CA ASN A 11 9.05 -10.01 5.15
C ASN A 11 9.86 -10.82 4.13
N LYS A 12 9.86 -12.15 4.18
CA LYS A 12 10.75 -12.97 3.32
C LYS A 12 10.28 -13.10 1.87
N ASN A 13 9.00 -12.87 1.59
CA ASN A 13 8.43 -13.06 0.26
C ASN A 13 8.02 -11.76 -0.43
N TYR A 14 8.02 -10.64 0.30
CA TYR A 14 7.63 -9.34 -0.22
C TYR A 14 8.43 -8.91 -1.47
N PRO A 15 9.77 -9.05 -1.50
CA PRO A 15 10.55 -8.70 -2.69
C PRO A 15 10.20 -9.55 -3.91
N LYS A 16 9.91 -10.84 -3.71
CA LYS A 16 9.54 -11.76 -4.79
C LYS A 16 8.17 -11.45 -5.37
N VAL A 17 7.21 -11.08 -4.52
CA VAL A 17 5.87 -10.71 -4.99
C VAL A 17 5.93 -9.39 -5.76
N ILE A 18 6.62 -8.38 -5.23
CA ILE A 18 6.87 -7.12 -5.95
C ILE A 18 7.52 -7.39 -7.32
N GLN A 19 8.57 -8.21 -7.35
CA GLN A 19 9.28 -8.52 -8.59
C GLN A 19 8.40 -9.31 -9.58
N SER A 20 7.59 -10.25 -9.10
CA SER A 20 6.63 -10.99 -9.91
C SER A 20 5.55 -10.08 -10.50
N VAL A 21 5.10 -9.09 -9.75
CA VAL A 21 4.11 -8.11 -10.21
C VAL A 21 4.72 -7.22 -11.28
N PHE A 22 5.88 -6.61 -11.04
CA PHE A 22 6.56 -5.79 -12.04
C PHE A 22 6.81 -6.56 -13.34
N SER A 23 7.26 -7.82 -13.23
CA SER A 23 7.44 -8.72 -14.36
C SER A 23 6.13 -8.99 -15.13
N LYS A 24 5.02 -9.24 -14.41
CA LYS A 24 3.71 -9.55 -15.00
C LYS A 24 3.14 -8.39 -15.83
N TYR A 25 3.35 -7.16 -15.39
CA TYR A 25 2.82 -5.97 -16.07
C TYR A 25 3.72 -5.41 -17.16
N LYS A 26 4.84 -6.10 -17.50
CA LYS A 26 5.91 -5.55 -18.36
C LYS A 26 6.32 -4.14 -17.92
N VAL A 27 6.22 -3.88 -16.60
CA VAL A 27 6.96 -2.79 -16.00
C VAL A 27 8.39 -3.27 -16.16
N ASN A 28 9.07 -2.76 -17.20
CA ASN A 28 10.50 -3.01 -17.34
C ASN A 28 11.07 -2.80 -15.94
N GLU A 29 11.86 -3.76 -15.46
CA GLU A 29 12.84 -3.49 -14.41
C GLU A 29 13.73 -2.38 -14.97
N GLN A 30 13.25 -1.14 -14.91
CA GLN A 30 14.09 0.00 -14.70
C GLN A 30 14.47 -0.07 -13.23
N THR A 31 15.25 -1.10 -12.91
CA THR A 31 16.35 -1.05 -11.96
C THR A 31 17.44 -0.07 -12.46
N HIS A 32 17.05 1.01 -13.13
CA HIS A 32 17.84 2.21 -13.29
C HIS A 32 17.59 3.02 -12.02
N SER A 33 18.33 2.69 -10.96
CA SER A 33 18.27 3.35 -9.65
C SER A 33 16.85 3.71 -9.21
N LEU A 34 16.25 2.92 -8.33
CA LEU A 34 15.17 3.40 -7.47
C LEU A 34 15.75 4.57 -6.64
N ASN A 35 15.90 5.76 -7.23
CA ASN A 35 15.70 7.02 -6.52
C ASN A 35 14.22 6.99 -6.19
N SER A 36 13.82 6.13 -5.24
CA SER A 36 12.44 5.69 -5.06
C SER A 36 11.66 6.84 -4.47
N THR A 37 11.10 7.66 -5.34
CA THR A 37 10.37 8.82 -4.86
C THR A 37 8.96 8.45 -4.40
N GLY A 38 8.46 7.23 -4.71
CA GLY A 38 7.19 6.69 -4.22
C GLY A 38 7.32 5.74 -3.02
N ARG A 39 6.18 5.25 -2.51
CA ARG A 39 6.09 4.36 -1.33
C ARG A 39 5.03 3.28 -1.56
N ILE A 40 5.17 2.15 -0.88
CA ILE A 40 4.17 1.08 -0.92
C ILE A 40 3.19 1.26 0.23
N LEU A 41 1.91 1.33 -0.12
CA LEU A 41 0.77 1.40 0.78
C LEU A 41 0.18 0.00 0.96
N GLU A 42 -0.03 -0.41 2.20
CA GLU A 42 -0.81 -1.56 2.60
C GLU A 42 -2.22 -1.10 2.99
N PHE A 43 -3.23 -1.82 2.52
CA PHE A 43 -4.62 -1.67 2.92
C PHE A 43 -5.14 -3.00 3.48
N ASP A 44 -5.38 -3.05 4.79
CA ASP A 44 -6.05 -4.14 5.48
C ASP A 44 -7.57 -3.92 5.45
N ILE A 45 -8.21 -4.65 4.54
CA ILE A 45 -9.65 -4.55 4.28
C ILE A 45 -10.46 -4.88 5.53
N SER A 46 -9.97 -5.83 6.35
CA SER A 46 -10.67 -6.29 7.55
C SER A 46 -10.73 -5.23 8.66
N CYS A 47 -9.86 -4.22 8.58
CA CYS A 47 -9.78 -3.12 9.54
C CYS A 47 -10.40 -1.82 9.02
N SER A 48 -10.95 -1.76 7.80
CA SER A 48 -11.57 -0.52 7.30
C SER A 48 -12.86 -0.21 8.07
N MET A 49 -13.10 1.08 8.32
CA MET A 49 -14.33 1.56 8.94
C MET A 49 -15.45 1.83 7.92
N TYR A 50 -15.13 1.95 6.63
CA TYR A 50 -16.09 2.28 5.57
C TYR A 50 -16.92 3.53 5.89
N ASP A 51 -16.27 4.58 6.42
CA ASP A 51 -16.92 5.82 6.86
C ASP A 51 -16.91 6.93 5.80
N CYS A 52 -16.37 6.65 4.61
CA CYS A 52 -16.21 7.55 3.48
C CYS A 52 -15.33 8.79 3.74
N LEU A 53 -14.66 8.90 4.90
CA LEU A 53 -13.88 10.09 5.24
C LEU A 53 -12.66 10.24 4.33
N ALA A 54 -12.00 9.13 3.99
CA ALA A 54 -10.87 9.15 3.07
C ALA A 54 -11.31 9.68 1.68
N TYR A 55 -12.48 9.30 1.20
CA TYR A 55 -13.03 9.80 -0.06
C TYR A 55 -13.24 11.32 -0.04
N GLU A 56 -13.94 11.84 0.96
CA GLU A 56 -14.28 13.26 1.05
C GLU A 56 -13.02 14.13 1.16
N GLU A 57 -12.12 13.78 2.07
CA GLU A 57 -10.94 14.58 2.37
C GLU A 57 -9.87 14.47 1.28
N THR A 58 -9.78 13.33 0.60
CA THR A 58 -8.82 13.14 -0.49
C THR A 58 -9.38 13.45 -1.88
N LYS A 59 -10.59 14.02 -1.95
CA LYS A 59 -11.27 14.41 -3.21
C LYS A 59 -11.38 13.26 -4.20
N GLY A 60 -11.68 12.07 -3.68
CA GLY A 60 -11.82 10.85 -4.48
C GLY A 60 -10.51 10.20 -4.93
N PHE A 61 -9.36 10.55 -4.33
CA PHE A 61 -8.16 9.75 -4.50
C PHE A 61 -8.36 8.36 -3.89
N PHE A 62 -8.76 8.28 -2.62
CA PHE A 62 -9.37 7.06 -2.09
C PHE A 62 -10.86 7.04 -2.44
N ASP A 63 -11.40 5.85 -2.70
CA ASP A 63 -12.84 5.67 -2.91
C ASP A 63 -13.60 5.59 -1.57
N GLU A 64 -14.92 5.39 -1.66
CA GLU A 64 -15.81 5.25 -0.49
C GLU A 64 -15.45 4.07 0.42
N CYS A 65 -14.63 3.13 -0.07
CA CYS A 65 -14.15 1.96 0.64
C CYS A 65 -12.69 2.10 1.11
N ASP A 66 -12.14 3.32 1.14
CA ASP A 66 -10.74 3.61 1.45
C ASP A 66 -9.74 2.99 0.46
N CYS A 67 -10.18 2.52 -0.71
CA CYS A 67 -9.31 1.86 -1.67
C CYS A 67 -8.56 2.92 -2.48
N PRO A 68 -7.23 2.79 -2.64
CA PRO A 68 -6.48 3.65 -3.56
C PRO A 68 -6.89 3.38 -5.02
N PRO A 69 -6.55 4.27 -5.96
CA PRO A 69 -6.89 4.08 -7.37
C PRO A 69 -6.38 2.74 -7.94
N PRO A 70 -7.19 2.00 -8.73
CA PRO A 70 -6.83 0.67 -9.25
C PRO A 70 -5.54 0.61 -10.05
N GLU A 71 -5.16 1.71 -10.72
CA GLU A 71 -3.90 1.83 -11.47
C GLU A 71 -2.65 1.68 -10.59
N PHE A 72 -2.77 1.89 -9.28
CA PHE A 72 -1.65 1.75 -8.34
C PHE A 72 -1.58 0.38 -7.68
N TRP A 73 -2.58 -0.49 -7.88
CA TRP A 73 -2.62 -1.80 -7.23
C TRP A 73 -1.51 -2.70 -7.77
N ILE A 74 -0.72 -3.26 -6.86
CA ILE A 74 0.39 -4.16 -7.20
C ILE A 74 0.09 -5.60 -6.77
N ALA A 75 -0.53 -5.83 -5.60
CA ALA A 75 -0.75 -7.19 -5.12
C ALA A 75 -1.95 -7.30 -4.19
N TYR A 76 -2.49 -8.52 -4.07
CA TYR A 76 -3.42 -8.94 -3.03
C TYR A 76 -2.85 -10.19 -2.35
N ILE A 77 -2.58 -10.10 -1.05
CA ILE A 77 -1.91 -11.16 -0.28
C ILE A 77 -2.52 -11.17 1.12
N ASP A 78 -2.93 -12.34 1.61
CA ASP A 78 -3.42 -12.53 2.98
C ASP A 78 -4.49 -11.50 3.41
N ASP A 79 -5.48 -11.27 2.54
CA ASP A 79 -6.57 -10.31 2.73
C ASP A 79 -6.16 -8.83 2.83
N LYS A 80 -4.97 -8.51 2.31
CA LYS A 80 -4.45 -7.16 2.21
C LYS A 80 -4.19 -6.77 0.76
N LEU A 81 -4.53 -5.53 0.43
CA LEU A 81 -4.23 -4.91 -0.85
C LEU A 81 -2.95 -4.08 -0.72
N PHE A 82 -2.08 -4.20 -1.71
CA PHE A 82 -0.85 -3.42 -1.78
C PHE A 82 -0.87 -2.54 -3.01
N SER A 83 -0.48 -1.28 -2.84
CA SER A 83 -0.43 -0.29 -3.91
C SER A 83 0.89 0.48 -3.91
N TYR A 84 1.47 0.71 -5.08
CA TYR A 84 2.62 1.59 -5.22
C TYR A 84 2.14 3.01 -5.51
N ILE A 85 2.39 3.93 -4.57
CA ILE A 85 1.99 5.33 -4.69
C ILE A 85 3.20 6.15 -5.16
N PRO A 86 3.15 6.75 -6.37
CA PRO A 86 4.19 7.66 -6.85
C PRO A 86 4.34 8.91 -5.98
N LYS A 87 5.51 9.57 -6.05
CA LYS A 87 5.87 10.73 -5.21
C LYS A 87 4.83 11.84 -5.25
N GLU A 88 4.37 12.14 -6.45
CA GLU A 88 3.43 13.19 -6.77
C GLU A 88 2.06 13.00 -6.10
N TYR A 89 1.77 11.77 -5.65
CA TYR A 89 0.54 11.42 -4.93
C TYR A 89 0.79 11.15 -3.43
N LEU A 90 2.01 11.28 -2.91
CA LEU A 90 2.28 11.00 -1.51
C LEU A 90 1.57 11.96 -0.56
N ASP A 91 1.44 13.24 -0.91
CA ASP A 91 0.78 14.22 -0.03
C ASP A 91 -0.70 13.89 0.15
N ILE A 92 -1.39 13.54 -0.94
CA ILE A 92 -2.82 13.16 -0.88
C ILE A 92 -3.01 11.78 -0.25
N ALA A 93 -2.09 10.84 -0.49
CA ALA A 93 -2.12 9.52 0.14
C ALA A 93 -1.84 9.59 1.65
N ASN A 94 -0.92 10.47 2.08
CA ASN A 94 -0.63 10.72 3.49
C ASN A 94 -1.86 11.27 4.22
N LEU A 95 -2.68 12.09 3.55
CA LEU A 95 -3.94 12.57 4.12
C LEU A 95 -4.88 11.41 4.41
N GLY A 96 -5.13 10.53 3.43
CA GLY A 96 -6.01 9.36 3.65
C GLY A 96 -5.47 8.38 4.70
N VAL A 97 -4.16 8.14 4.72
CA VAL A 97 -3.51 7.35 5.79
C VAL A 97 -3.72 8.00 7.16
N GLY A 98 -3.61 9.33 7.25
CA GLY A 98 -3.83 10.07 8.50
C GLY A 98 -5.28 10.05 8.98
N ILE A 99 -6.24 9.87 8.07
CA ILE A 99 -7.68 9.79 8.36
C ILE A 99 -8.10 8.37 8.75
N SER A 100 -7.38 7.34 8.28
CA SER A 100 -7.61 5.94 8.64
C SER A 100 -7.25 5.67 10.10
N MET A 101 -8.13 6.11 11.01
CA MET A 101 -7.97 5.96 12.46
C MET A 101 -8.02 4.50 12.90
N SER A 102 -8.60 3.61 12.08
CA SER A 102 -8.63 2.17 12.33
C SER A 102 -7.29 1.49 12.09
N GLY A 103 -6.36 2.16 11.40
CA GLY A 103 -5.08 1.59 10.97
C GLY A 103 -5.22 0.64 9.78
N SER A 104 -6.31 0.71 9.02
CA SER A 104 -6.50 -0.06 7.78
C SER A 104 -5.51 0.35 6.69
N LEU A 105 -5.13 1.63 6.63
CA LEU A 105 -4.14 2.15 5.67
C LEU A 105 -2.80 2.38 6.36
N GLN A 106 -1.75 1.71 5.91
CA GLN A 106 -0.41 1.84 6.48
C GLN A 106 0.68 1.83 5.42
N TRP A 107 1.68 2.70 5.58
CA TRP A 107 2.87 2.63 4.76
C TRP A 107 3.74 1.44 5.17
N ILE A 108 4.13 0.62 4.20
CA ILE A 108 5.13 -0.41 4.44
C ILE A 108 6.45 0.26 4.76
N GLN A 109 6.97 -0.02 5.94
CA GLN A 109 8.34 0.30 6.29
C GLN A 109 9.21 -0.71 5.55
N THR A 110 9.99 -0.24 4.58
CA THR A 110 11.17 -0.98 4.16
C THR A 110 12.04 -1.15 5.40
N LEU A 111 12.11 -2.38 5.93
CA LEU A 111 13.17 -2.74 6.85
C LEU A 111 14.48 -2.56 6.07
N VAL A 112 15.12 -1.42 6.28
CA VAL A 112 16.51 -1.23 5.91
C VAL A 112 17.26 -1.94 7.03
N ASP A 113 17.89 -3.07 6.71
CA ASP A 113 18.83 -3.76 7.61
C ASP A 113 19.93 -2.80 8.11
#